data_AF-A0A1I4C2J5-F1
#
_entry.id   AF-A0A1I4C2J5-F1
#
_cell.length_a   1.000
_cell.length_b   1.000
_cell.length_c   1.000
_cell.angle_alpha   90.00
_cell.angle_beta   90.00
_cell.angle_gamma   90.00
#
_symmetry.space_group_name_H-M   'P 1'
#
loop_
_entity.id
_entity.type
_entity.pdbx_description
1 polymer ?
#
loop_
_entity_poly.entity_id
_entity_poly.type
_entity_poly.pdbx_seq_one_letter_code
_entity_poly.pdbx_strand_id
1 'polypeptide(L)'
;MGATPDKKIPSHGTDRFGVGYAIDFMAVDSQNKTSRQTSWRTVLSSESPKIFYAFGKPIYSPVSGRIISIHNGEPDHEAYRSLFTLIPYAVTQMKRVRQGPKAIGCKEQL
;
A
#
# COMPACT_ATOMS: atom_id res chain seq x y z
N MET A 1 0.01 -3.44 -19.72
CA MET A 1 -1.37 -2.92 -19.76
C MET A 1 -2.01 -3.22 -18.43
N GLY A 2 -2.19 -2.20 -17.58
CA GLY A 2 -2.75 -2.36 -16.23
C GLY A 2 -4.27 -2.47 -16.29
N ALA A 3 -4.85 -3.32 -15.43
CA ALA A 3 -6.30 -3.38 -15.23
C ALA A 3 -6.77 -2.01 -14.73
N THR A 4 -7.35 -1.22 -15.61
CA THR A 4 -8.08 -0.02 -15.20
C THR A 4 -9.43 -0.52 -14.65
N PRO A 5 -9.94 0.01 -13.52
CA PRO A 5 -11.15 -0.53 -12.87
C PRO A 5 -12.44 -0.35 -13.68
N ASP A 6 -12.35 0.21 -14.89
CA ASP A 6 -13.48 0.54 -15.76
C ASP A 6 -14.16 -0.70 -16.35
N LYS A 7 -13.42 -1.80 -16.51
CA LYS A 7 -13.89 -2.99 -17.27
C LYS A 7 -13.89 -4.30 -16.48
N LYS A 8 -13.31 -4.33 -15.28
CA LYS A 8 -13.21 -5.57 -14.49
C LYS A 8 -13.07 -5.25 -13.01
N ILE A 9 -13.79 -6.01 -12.17
CA ILE A 9 -13.53 -6.03 -10.73
C ILE A 9 -12.07 -6.49 -10.54
N PRO A 10 -11.18 -5.66 -9.99
CA PRO A 10 -9.81 -6.06 -9.74
C PRO A 10 -9.81 -7.07 -8.61
N SER A 11 -9.82 -8.37 -8.95
CA SER A 11 -9.64 -9.39 -7.94
C SER A 11 -8.16 -9.51 -7.63
N HIS A 12 -7.79 -9.29 -6.36
CA HIS A 12 -6.47 -9.66 -5.81
C HIS A 12 -6.25 -11.20 -5.78
N GLY A 13 -7.02 -11.96 -6.58
CA GLY A 13 -6.99 -13.42 -6.66
C GLY A 13 -7.46 -14.14 -5.40
N THR A 14 -8.02 -13.42 -4.42
CA THR A 14 -8.44 -14.00 -3.13
C THR A 14 -9.58 -13.23 -2.48
N ASP A 15 -10.52 -13.96 -1.87
CA ASP A 15 -11.59 -13.39 -1.04
C ASP A 15 -11.16 -13.18 0.43
N ARG A 16 -9.94 -13.62 0.79
CA ARG A 16 -9.44 -13.48 2.17
C ARG A 16 -9.43 -12.02 2.57
N PHE A 17 -10.02 -11.73 3.73
CA PHE A 17 -10.08 -10.38 4.30
C PHE A 17 -10.76 -9.33 3.40
N GLY A 18 -11.53 -9.76 2.39
CA GLY A 18 -12.21 -8.86 1.47
C GLY A 18 -11.30 -8.13 0.48
N VAL A 19 -10.00 -8.46 0.41
CA VAL A 19 -9.06 -7.74 -0.47
C VAL A 19 -9.39 -7.93 -1.95
N GLY A 20 -10.09 -9.01 -2.33
CA GLY A 20 -10.60 -9.20 -3.69
C GLY A 20 -11.54 -8.12 -4.22
N TYR A 21 -12.05 -7.25 -3.34
CA TYR A 21 -12.91 -6.11 -3.69
C TYR A 21 -12.28 -4.77 -3.31
N ALA A 22 -11.04 -4.77 -2.80
CA ALA A 22 -10.35 -3.55 -2.45
C ALA A 22 -9.91 -2.78 -3.71
N ILE A 23 -9.87 -1.45 -3.59
CA ILE A 23 -9.32 -0.56 -4.61
C ILE A 23 -8.16 0.18 -3.96
N ASP A 24 -6.96 -0.04 -4.48
CA ASP A 24 -5.76 0.69 -4.08
C ASP A 24 -5.59 1.94 -4.94
N PHE A 25 -5.35 3.08 -4.29
CA PHE A 25 -5.04 4.32 -4.99
C PHE A 25 -3.52 4.51 -5.09
N MET A 26 -3.04 4.86 -6.29
CA MET A 26 -1.67 5.31 -6.50
C MET A 26 -1.69 6.65 -7.24
N ALA A 27 -0.79 7.56 -6.85
CA ALA A 27 -0.61 8.82 -7.55
C ALA A 27 0.83 8.97 -8.03
N VAL A 28 0.98 9.60 -9.19
CA VAL A 28 2.26 9.94 -9.81
C VAL A 28 2.32 11.44 -10.08
N ASP A 29 3.54 11.97 -10.13
CA ASP A 29 3.80 13.35 -10.52
C ASP A 29 3.57 13.58 -12.03
N SER A 30 3.82 14.81 -12.50
CA SER A 30 3.71 15.19 -13.91
C SER A 30 4.64 14.43 -14.87
N GLN A 31 5.63 13.70 -14.34
CA GLN A 31 6.57 12.88 -15.09
C GLN A 31 6.29 11.37 -14.91
N ASN A 32 5.12 11.00 -14.40
CA ASN A 32 4.70 9.62 -14.13
C ASN A 32 5.60 8.90 -13.10
N LYS A 33 6.17 9.61 -12.11
CA LYS A 33 6.95 9.02 -11.02
C LYS A 33 6.19 9.06 -9.69
N THR A 34 6.26 7.97 -8.94
CA THR A 34 5.71 7.87 -7.57
C THR A 34 6.62 8.50 -6.52
N SER A 35 7.93 8.53 -6.77
CA SER A 35 8.93 9.27 -6.00
C SER A 35 10.04 9.73 -6.93
N ARG A 36 10.55 10.94 -6.70
CA ARG A 36 11.74 11.49 -7.38
C ARG A 36 13.03 11.22 -6.63
N GLN A 37 12.93 10.83 -5.36
CA GLN A 37 14.09 10.62 -4.51
C GLN A 37 14.62 9.20 -4.68
N THR A 38 15.90 9.11 -4.99
CA THR A 38 16.68 7.87 -4.94
C THR A 38 17.94 8.17 -4.15
N SER A 39 18.26 7.31 -3.17
CA SER A 39 19.46 7.42 -2.35
C SER A 39 20.06 6.03 -2.10
N TRP A 40 21.17 5.97 -1.37
CA TRP A 40 21.71 4.68 -0.91
C TRP A 40 20.67 3.84 -0.14
N ARG A 41 19.70 4.50 0.53
CA ARG A 41 18.61 3.81 1.24
C ARG A 41 17.69 3.06 0.29
N THR A 42 17.48 3.55 -0.93
CA THR A 42 16.68 2.84 -1.94
C THR A 42 17.25 1.45 -2.23
N VAL A 43 18.59 1.29 -2.12
CA VAL A 43 19.29 0.04 -2.41
C VAL A 43 19.53 -0.79 -1.16
N LEU A 44 19.77 -0.17 0.00
CA LEU A 44 20.27 -0.86 1.21
C LEU A 44 19.38 -0.72 2.45
N SER A 45 18.30 0.05 2.41
CA SER A 45 17.48 0.35 3.60
C SER A 45 15.99 0.51 3.26
N SER A 46 15.21 0.87 4.27
CA SER A 46 13.85 1.36 4.08
C SER A 46 13.86 2.87 3.83
N GLU A 47 12.78 3.36 3.23
CA GLU A 47 12.60 4.76 2.92
C GLU A 47 11.32 5.30 3.57
N SER A 48 11.40 6.53 4.10
CA SER A 48 10.24 7.17 4.70
C SER A 48 9.11 7.34 3.68
N PRO A 49 7.84 7.11 4.06
CA PRO A 49 6.70 7.30 3.15
C PRO A 49 6.58 8.75 2.66
N LYS A 50 7.19 9.72 3.36
CA LYS A 50 7.20 11.15 2.99
C LYS A 50 7.88 11.45 1.65
N ILE A 51 8.67 10.53 1.09
CA ILE A 51 9.33 10.75 -0.21
C ILE A 51 8.39 10.53 -1.39
N PHE A 52 7.23 9.89 -1.18
CA PHE A 52 6.30 9.56 -2.24
C PHE A 52 5.36 10.72 -2.53
N TYR A 53 5.08 10.92 -3.82
CA TYR A 53 4.23 12.00 -4.32
C TYR A 53 2.82 11.99 -3.71
N ALA A 54 2.28 10.81 -3.44
CA ALA A 54 0.94 10.65 -2.87
C ALA A 54 0.87 11.01 -1.37
N PHE A 55 2.00 11.08 -0.67
CA PHE A 55 2.01 11.24 0.79
C PHE A 55 1.33 12.55 1.22
N GLY A 56 0.38 12.46 2.14
CA GLY A 56 -0.39 13.59 2.65
C GLY A 56 -1.36 14.23 1.64
N LYS A 57 -1.52 13.66 0.44
CA LYS A 57 -2.52 14.15 -0.52
C LYS A 57 -3.92 13.63 -0.17
N PRO A 58 -4.97 14.44 -0.40
CA PRO A 58 -6.34 13.97 -0.23
C PRO A 58 -6.66 12.87 -1.25
N ILE A 59 -7.44 11.88 -0.81
CA ILE A 59 -8.02 10.84 -1.66
C ILE A 59 -9.48 11.21 -1.92
N TYR A 60 -9.89 11.16 -3.19
CA TYR A 60 -11.25 11.42 -3.60
C TYR A 60 -11.93 10.13 -4.04
N SER A 61 -13.22 10.01 -3.76
CA SER A 61 -13.99 8.86 -4.22
C SER A 61 -14.04 8.86 -5.75
N PRO A 62 -13.70 7.75 -6.43
CA PRO A 62 -13.80 7.63 -7.88
C PRO A 62 -15.25 7.52 -8.36
N VAL A 63 -16.19 7.27 -7.44
CA VAL A 63 -17.60 7.04 -7.72
C VAL A 63 -18.49 7.79 -6.74
N SER A 64 -19.72 8.06 -7.16
CA SER A 64 -20.78 8.49 -6.23
C SER A 64 -21.22 7.33 -5.35
N GLY A 65 -21.45 7.57 -4.08
CA GLY A 65 -21.87 6.53 -3.14
C GLY A 65 -22.02 7.06 -1.72
N ARG A 66 -22.44 6.16 -0.82
CA ARG A 66 -22.54 6.45 0.62
C ARG A 66 -21.42 5.70 1.34
N ILE A 67 -20.59 6.43 2.07
CA ILE A 67 -19.60 5.84 2.96
C ILE A 67 -20.33 5.20 4.14
N ILE A 68 -20.15 3.89 4.34
CA ILE A 68 -20.80 3.13 5.42
C ILE A 68 -19.88 2.83 6.60
N SER A 69 -18.56 2.93 6.41
CA SER A 69 -17.55 2.70 7.44
C SER A 69 -16.24 3.38 7.05
N ILE A 70 -15.49 3.84 8.04
CA ILE A 70 -14.16 4.43 7.89
C ILE A 70 -13.24 3.80 8.95
N HIS A 71 -12.05 3.39 8.53
CA HIS A 71 -10.98 2.97 9.43
C HIS A 71 -9.76 3.87 9.19
N ASN A 72 -9.34 4.59 10.22
CA ASN A 72 -8.21 5.51 10.21
C ASN A 72 -7.26 5.19 11.37
N GLY A 73 -6.07 5.79 11.36
CA GLY A 73 -5.16 5.82 12.51
C GLY A 73 -3.94 4.92 12.37
N GLU A 74 -3.81 4.21 11.25
CA GLU A 74 -2.60 3.44 11.00
C GLU A 74 -1.47 4.36 10.50
N PRO A 75 -0.27 4.29 11.11
CA PRO A 75 0.90 4.98 10.59
C PRO A 75 1.27 4.48 9.19
N ASP A 76 1.63 5.39 8.29
CA ASP A 76 2.15 5.01 6.98
C ASP A 76 3.40 4.12 7.14
N HIS A 77 3.39 3.00 6.42
CA HIS A 77 4.49 2.05 6.46
C HIS A 77 5.74 2.61 5.77
N GLU A 78 6.90 2.30 6.35
CA GLU A 78 8.18 2.45 5.68
C GLU A 78 8.20 1.69 4.34
N ALA A 79 8.76 2.30 3.31
CA ALA A 79 8.85 1.71 1.99
C ALA A 79 10.09 0.84 1.86
N TYR A 80 9.88 -0.43 1.54
CA TYR A 80 10.95 -1.43 1.38
C TYR A 80 11.23 -1.65 -0.11
N ARG A 81 11.92 -0.69 -0.74
CA ARG A 81 12.31 -0.76 -2.17
C ARG A 81 13.61 -1.54 -2.40
N SER A 82 14.42 -1.69 -1.35
CA SER A 82 15.62 -2.53 -1.34
C SER A 82 15.26 -4.01 -1.18
N LEU A 83 15.79 -4.88 -2.05
CA LEU A 83 15.63 -6.34 -1.91
C LEU A 83 16.14 -6.86 -0.55
N PHE A 84 17.21 -6.27 -0.01
CA PHE A 84 17.78 -6.64 1.30
C PHE A 84 16.80 -6.43 2.45
N THR A 85 15.93 -5.42 2.33
CA THR A 85 14.91 -5.12 3.35
C THR A 85 13.56 -5.74 3.03
N LEU A 86 13.23 -5.89 1.75
CA LEU A 86 11.95 -6.43 1.29
C LEU A 86 11.82 -7.92 1.61
N ILE A 87 12.86 -8.73 1.40
CA ILE A 87 12.83 -10.17 1.66
C ILE A 87 12.53 -10.49 3.13
N PRO A 88 13.28 -9.97 4.13
CA PRO A 88 12.97 -10.25 5.52
C PRO A 88 11.59 -9.70 5.91
N TYR A 89 11.22 -8.52 5.42
CA TYR A 89 9.88 -7.97 5.64
C TYR A 89 8.77 -8.91 5.12
N ALA A 90 8.89 -9.40 3.89
CA ALA A 90 7.93 -10.32 3.27
C ALA A 90 7.79 -11.63 4.08
N VAL A 91 8.89 -12.16 4.63
CA VAL A 91 8.86 -13.33 5.53
C VAL A 91 8.06 -13.05 6.79
N THR A 92 8.19 -11.86 7.39
CA THR A 92 7.37 -11.48 8.55
C THR A 92 5.89 -11.33 8.19
N GLN A 93 5.58 -10.80 7.01
CA GLN A 93 4.20 -10.64 6.52
C GLN A 93 3.52 -12.00 6.32
N MET A 94 4.21 -13.01 5.80
CA MET A 94 3.65 -14.37 5.68
C MET A 94 3.23 -14.97 7.03
N LYS A 95 3.97 -14.67 8.11
CA LYS A 95 3.59 -15.09 9.47
C LYS A 95 2.36 -14.32 9.96
N ARG A 96 2.30 -13.01 9.72
CA ARG A 96 1.17 -12.13 10.09
C ARG A 96 -0.13 -12.49 9.39
N VAL A 97 -0.05 -12.90 8.11
CA VAL A 97 -1.24 -13.37 7.37
C VAL A 97 -1.95 -14.52 8.08
N ARG A 98 -1.22 -15.38 8.80
CA ARG A 98 -1.80 -16.48 9.60
C ARG A 98 -2.48 -16.00 10.89
N GLN A 99 -2.18 -14.79 11.35
CA GLN A 99 -2.71 -14.18 12.57
C GLN A 99 -3.96 -13.31 12.31
N GLY A 100 -4.38 -13.19 11.04
CA GLY A 100 -5.59 -12.48 10.64
C GLY A 100 -5.35 -11.05 10.13
N PRO A 101 -6.42 -10.33 9.73
CA PRO A 101 -6.32 -9.09 8.97
C PRO A 101 -5.69 -7.93 9.76
N LYS A 102 -5.95 -7.88 11.07
CA LYS A 102 -5.35 -6.86 11.96
C LYS A 102 -3.83 -6.97 12.02
N ALA A 103 -3.26 -8.19 11.99
CA ALA A 103 -1.81 -8.37 12.08
C ALA A 103 -1.04 -7.92 10.81
N ILE A 104 -1.73 -7.86 9.67
CA ILE A 104 -1.17 -7.44 8.36
C ILE A 104 -1.20 -5.92 8.24
N GLY A 105 -2.36 -5.32 8.56
CA GLY A 105 -2.64 -3.90 8.34
C GLY A 105 -2.44 -3.01 9.55
N CYS A 106 -2.19 -3.56 10.74
CA CYS A 106 -1.97 -2.80 11.97
C CYS A 106 -0.62 -3.21 12.56
N LYS A 107 0.39 -2.34 12.43
CA LYS A 107 1.60 -2.44 13.24
C LYS A 107 1.27 -1.94 14.64
N GLU A 108 0.78 -2.83 15.50
CA GLU A 108 1.10 -2.70 16.92
C GLU A 108 2.63 -2.71 17.04
N GLN A 109 3.18 -1.58 17.49
CA GLN A 109 4.60 -1.41 17.76
C GLN A 109 5.07 -2.49 18.75
N LEU A 110 6.03 -3.31 18.30
CA LEU A 110 7.00 -3.95 19.19
C LEU A 110 8.19 -3.01 19.35
#